data_AF-A0AAV4UP32-F1
#
_entry.id   AF-A0AAV4UP32-F1
#
_cell.length_a   1.000
_cell.length_b   1.000
_cell.length_c   1.000
_cell.angle_alpha   90.00
_cell.angle_beta   90.00
_cell.angle_gamma   90.00
#
_symmetry.space_group_name_H-M   'P 1'
#
loop_
_entity.id
_entity.type
_entity.pdbx_description
1 polymer ?
#
loop_
_entity_poly.entity_id
_entity_poly.type
_entity_poly.pdbx_seq_one_letter_code
_entity_poly.pdbx_strand_id
1 'polypeptide(L)'
;MWNDEYFYGFPMDSNLNQKIEEMNKTMEKERSNLSSLKTMEKFHVNQLASKKELLTDNQNKIFDACGSQNFETTCHDLKSNIKELQDEKGALTGSLYLFNKYIEKLKKPRPCCPLCTRSFQEAQEAQTLIADLQKSCKMCRVLWNKSQT
;
A
#
# COMPACT_ATOMS: atom_id res chain seq x y z
N MET A 1 91.99 17.53 -41.93
CA MET A 1 91.34 18.44 -40.97
C MET A 1 89.97 18.79 -41.53
N TRP A 2 88.94 18.46 -40.74
CA TRP A 2 87.49 18.73 -40.89
C TRP A 2 86.77 17.85 -41.93
N ASN A 3 86.12 16.73 -41.53
CA ASN A 3 84.88 16.56 -40.72
C ASN A 3 83.67 17.24 -41.40
N ASP A 4 82.46 16.73 -41.43
CA ASP A 4 81.81 15.45 -41.15
C ASP A 4 80.36 15.66 -41.67
N GLU A 5 79.69 14.56 -42.00
CA GLU A 5 78.21 14.46 -41.96
C GLU A 5 77.38 15.25 -42.99
N TYR A 6 77.15 14.57 -44.11
CA TYR A 6 75.87 14.63 -44.82
C TYR A 6 74.73 14.22 -43.87
N PHE A 7 74.03 15.20 -43.29
CA PHE A 7 72.70 14.99 -42.71
C PHE A 7 71.71 15.96 -43.37
N TYR A 8 71.25 15.61 -44.56
CA TYR A 8 70.10 16.25 -45.20
C TYR A 8 68.82 15.84 -44.44
N GLY A 9 68.45 16.61 -43.42
CA GLY A 9 67.11 16.59 -42.86
C GLY A 9 66.14 17.29 -43.82
N PHE A 10 65.21 16.55 -44.41
CA PHE A 10 64.12 17.09 -45.22
C PHE A 10 63.24 18.04 -44.39
N PRO A 11 62.91 19.26 -44.86
CA PRO A 11 61.94 20.11 -44.18
C PRO A 11 60.53 19.53 -44.43
N MET A 12 59.99 18.84 -43.44
CA MET A 12 58.64 18.29 -43.48
C MET A 12 57.62 19.44 -43.38
N ASP A 13 56.79 19.57 -44.41
CA ASP A 13 55.89 20.70 -44.69
C ASP A 13 55.01 21.09 -43.48
N SER A 14 55.16 22.33 -42.99
CA SER A 14 54.49 22.89 -41.80
C SER A 14 52.96 22.75 -41.87
N ASN A 15 52.38 22.79 -43.07
CA ASN A 15 50.93 22.65 -43.28
C ASN A 15 50.43 21.24 -42.94
N LEU A 16 51.22 20.21 -43.26
CA LEU A 16 50.92 18.81 -42.94
C LEU A 16 50.96 18.57 -41.43
N ASN A 17 51.94 19.15 -40.72
CA ASN A 17 52.03 19.04 -39.26
C ASN A 17 50.85 19.70 -38.55
N GLN A 18 50.41 20.88 -39.00
CA GLN A 18 49.22 21.53 -38.46
C GLN A 18 47.96 20.68 -38.67
N LYS A 19 47.80 20.09 -39.86
CA LYS A 19 46.66 19.23 -40.19
C LYS A 19 46.65 17.94 -39.37
N ILE A 20 47.82 17.35 -39.12
CA ILE A 20 47.98 16.19 -38.24
C ILE A 20 47.54 16.55 -36.80
N GLU A 21 47.97 17.71 -36.30
CA GLU A 21 47.62 18.18 -34.96
C GLU A 21 46.11 18.44 -34.80
N GLU A 22 45.47 19.06 -35.79
CA GLU A 22 44.01 19.27 -35.82
C GLU A 22 43.23 17.95 -35.87
N MET A 23 43.73 16.98 -36.65
CA MET A 23 43.12 15.66 -36.78
C MET A 23 43.26 14.84 -35.49
N ASN A 24 44.42 14.95 -34.81
CA ASN A 24 44.65 14.34 -33.50
C ASN A 24 43.73 14.94 -32.42
N LYS A 25 43.59 16.28 -32.38
CA LYS A 25 42.66 16.95 -31.46
C LYS A 25 41.21 16.51 -31.66
N THR A 26 40.81 16.38 -32.93
CA THR A 26 39.47 15.90 -33.28
C THR A 26 39.29 14.45 -32.85
N MET A 27 40.29 13.59 -33.10
CA MET A 27 40.26 12.19 -32.70
C MET A 27 40.14 12.02 -31.19
N GLU A 28 40.89 12.78 -30.39
CA GLU A 28 40.79 12.74 -28.93
C GLU A 28 39.44 13.23 -28.42
N LYS A 29 38.87 14.27 -29.05
CA LYS A 29 37.51 14.73 -28.73
C LYS A 29 36.48 13.64 -29.00
N GLU A 30 36.54 12.98 -30.16
CA GLU A 30 35.60 11.91 -30.50
C GLU A 30 35.78 10.68 -29.60
N ARG A 31 37.01 10.34 -29.20
CA ARG A 31 37.27 9.27 -28.21
C ARG A 31 36.65 9.58 -26.86
N SER A 32 36.78 10.82 -26.39
CA SER A 32 36.16 11.28 -25.15
C SER A 32 34.63 11.23 -25.21
N ASN A 33 34.05 11.70 -26.32
CA ASN A 33 32.61 11.63 -26.57
C ASN A 33 32.11 10.17 -26.57
N LEU A 34 32.80 9.28 -27.27
CA LEU A 34 32.44 7.87 -27.35
C LEU A 34 32.53 7.18 -25.97
N SER A 35 33.54 7.50 -25.16
CA SER A 35 33.65 7.00 -23.80
C SER A 35 32.49 7.47 -22.91
N SER A 36 32.12 8.75 -23.05
CA SER A 36 30.99 9.34 -22.33
C SER A 36 29.67 8.68 -22.72
N LEU A 37 29.43 8.48 -24.02
CA LEU A 37 28.25 7.81 -24.54
C LEU A 37 28.17 6.34 -24.09
N LYS A 38 29.27 5.59 -24.11
CA LYS A 38 29.31 4.20 -23.62
C LYS A 38 29.01 4.12 -22.11
N THR A 39 29.47 5.10 -21.34
CA THR A 39 29.19 5.16 -19.90
C THR A 39 27.70 5.44 -19.67
N MET A 40 27.14 6.39 -20.42
CA MET A 40 25.72 6.73 -20.37
C MET A 40 24.83 5.56 -20.79
N GLU A 41 25.20 4.85 -21.86
CA GLU A 41 24.54 3.63 -22.31
C GLU A 41 24.48 2.58 -21.20
N LYS A 42 25.64 2.24 -20.60
CA LYS A 42 25.70 1.29 -19.47
C LYS A 42 24.82 1.72 -18.30
N PHE A 43 24.84 3.00 -17.97
CA PHE A 43 24.00 3.56 -16.91
C PHE A 43 22.50 3.39 -17.22
N HIS A 44 22.08 3.66 -18.45
CA HIS A 44 20.69 3.47 -18.87
C HIS A 44 20.28 2.01 -18.91
N VAL A 45 21.15 1.11 -19.39
CA VAL A 45 20.89 -0.35 -19.38
C VAL A 45 20.68 -0.86 -17.95
N ASN A 46 21.55 -0.45 -17.01
CA ASN A 46 21.43 -0.86 -15.62
C ASN A 46 20.16 -0.31 -14.96
N GLN A 47 19.83 0.97 -15.21
CA GLN A 47 18.57 1.55 -14.74
C GLN A 47 17.35 0.84 -15.31
N LEU A 48 17.36 0.49 -16.60
CA LEU A 48 16.27 -0.22 -17.24
C LEU A 48 16.08 -1.60 -16.60
N ALA A 49 17.17 -2.33 -16.35
CA ALA A 49 17.13 -3.64 -15.69
C ALA A 49 16.52 -3.53 -14.29
N SER A 50 17.01 -2.60 -13.47
CA SER A 50 16.48 -2.37 -12.11
C SER A 50 15.00 -1.97 -12.12
N LYS A 51 14.57 -1.11 -13.05
CA LYS A 51 13.15 -0.73 -13.17
C LYS A 51 12.26 -1.89 -13.60
N LYS A 52 12.74 -2.78 -14.48
CA LYS A 52 12.02 -3.99 -14.89
C LYS A 52 11.86 -4.98 -13.74
N GLU A 53 12.90 -5.17 -12.95
CA GLU A 53 12.85 -6.01 -11.75
C GLU A 53 11.84 -5.47 -10.73
N LEU A 54 11.91 -4.18 -10.41
CA LEU A 54 10.96 -3.53 -9.51
C LEU A 54 9.51 -3.61 -10.00
N LEU A 55 9.29 -3.45 -11.31
CA LEU A 55 7.96 -3.60 -11.91
C LEU A 55 7.42 -5.01 -11.70
N THR A 56 8.25 -6.03 -11.92
CA THR A 56 7.88 -7.44 -11.77
C THR A 56 7.56 -7.76 -10.31
N ASP A 57 8.38 -7.29 -9.37
CA ASP A 57 8.14 -7.46 -7.93
C ASP A 57 6.83 -6.80 -7.49
N ASN A 58 6.55 -5.58 -7.97
CA ASN A 58 5.29 -4.90 -7.67
C ASN A 58 4.08 -5.63 -8.28
N GLN A 59 4.20 -6.17 -9.50
CA GLN A 59 3.14 -6.97 -10.12
C GLN A 59 2.85 -8.24 -9.33
N ASN A 60 3.90 -8.94 -8.86
CA ASN A 60 3.74 -10.12 -8.02
C ASN A 60 3.06 -9.78 -6.70
N LYS A 61 3.46 -8.68 -6.03
CA LYS A 61 2.81 -8.22 -4.80
C LYS A 61 1.32 -7.89 -4.99
N ILE A 62 0.97 -7.26 -6.11
CA ILE A 62 -0.43 -6.97 -6.46
C ILE A 62 -1.18 -8.28 -6.69
N PHE A 63 -0.59 -9.23 -7.42
CA PHE A 63 -1.17 -10.54 -7.67
C PHE A 63 -1.34 -11.35 -6.37
N ASP A 64 -0.35 -11.37 -5.48
CA ASP A 64 -0.45 -12.08 -4.20
C ASP A 64 -1.57 -11.51 -3.31
N ALA A 65 -1.76 -10.19 -3.35
CA ALA A 65 -2.80 -9.52 -2.56
C ALA A 65 -4.21 -9.67 -3.15
N CYS A 66 -4.36 -9.73 -4.48
CA CYS A 66 -5.65 -9.68 -5.17
C CYS A 66 -6.00 -10.96 -5.97
N GLY A 67 -5.09 -11.93 -6.03
CA GLY A 67 -5.20 -13.11 -6.89
C GLY A 67 -5.33 -12.74 -8.37
N SER A 68 -6.25 -13.40 -9.07
CA SER A 68 -6.57 -13.15 -10.48
C SER A 68 -7.63 -12.06 -10.70
N GLN A 69 -8.11 -11.41 -9.64
CA GLN A 69 -9.13 -10.38 -9.74
C GLN A 69 -8.51 -8.99 -9.89
N ASN A 70 -9.24 -8.09 -10.55
CA ASN A 70 -8.82 -6.71 -10.69
C ASN A 70 -8.72 -6.06 -9.30
N PHE A 71 -7.53 -5.55 -8.96
CA PHE A 71 -7.22 -4.90 -7.68
C PHE A 71 -8.32 -3.92 -7.23
N GLU A 72 -8.85 -3.13 -8.16
CA GLU A 72 -9.85 -2.11 -7.85
C GLU A 72 -11.20 -2.72 -7.44
N THR A 73 -11.61 -3.81 -8.11
CA THR A 73 -12.82 -4.57 -7.75
C THR A 73 -12.65 -5.23 -6.38
N THR A 74 -11.53 -5.91 -6.14
CA THR A 74 -11.25 -6.55 -4.84
C THR A 74 -11.22 -5.52 -3.71
N CYS A 75 -10.61 -4.35 -3.94
CA CYS A 75 -10.60 -3.25 -2.97
C CYS A 75 -12.01 -2.69 -2.70
N HIS A 76 -12.84 -2.57 -3.74
CA HIS A 76 -14.23 -2.13 -3.59
C HIS A 76 -15.03 -3.12 -2.75
N ASP A 77 -14.94 -4.41 -3.07
CA ASP A 77 -15.69 -5.47 -2.38
C ASP A 77 -15.26 -5.60 -0.92
N LEU A 78 -13.95 -5.54 -0.64
CA LEU A 78 -13.44 -5.51 0.73
C LEU A 78 -13.97 -4.31 1.52
N LYS A 79 -14.03 -3.13 0.91
CA LYS A 79 -14.61 -1.93 1.57
C LYS A 79 -16.09 -2.10 1.86
N SER A 80 -16.86 -2.68 0.94
CA SER A 80 -18.29 -2.97 1.16
C SER A 80 -18.47 -3.94 2.32
N ASN A 81 -17.73 -5.04 2.31
CA ASN A 81 -17.79 -6.06 3.36
C ASN A 81 -17.40 -5.49 4.72
N ILE A 82 -16.35 -4.66 4.79
CA ILE A 82 -15.95 -3.99 6.03
C ILE A 82 -17.08 -3.10 6.54
N LYS A 83 -17.75 -2.34 5.66
CA LYS A 83 -18.85 -1.47 6.05
C LYS A 83 -20.04 -2.26 6.58
N GLU A 84 -20.43 -3.32 5.89
CA GLU A 84 -21.51 -4.22 6.32
C GLU A 84 -21.23 -4.82 7.69
N LEU A 85 -20.02 -5.36 7.90
CA LEU A 85 -19.60 -5.90 9.19
C LEU A 85 -19.57 -4.84 10.30
N GLN A 86 -19.19 -3.59 9.99
CA GLN A 86 -19.23 -2.48 10.94
C GLN A 86 -20.66 -2.10 11.32
N ASP A 87 -21.58 -2.08 10.37
CA ASP A 87 -23.00 -1.79 10.60
C ASP A 87 -23.64 -2.88 11.48
N GLU A 88 -23.36 -4.17 11.19
CA GLU A 88 -23.80 -5.30 12.01
C GLU A 88 -23.23 -5.22 13.44
N LYS A 89 -21.93 -4.93 13.56
CA LYS A 89 -21.25 -4.70 14.84
C LYS A 89 -21.91 -3.56 15.62
N GLY A 90 -22.24 -2.47 14.94
CA GLY A 90 -22.93 -1.31 15.50
C GLY A 90 -24.32 -1.69 16.03
N ALA A 91 -25.11 -2.41 15.24
CA ALA A 91 -26.45 -2.88 15.61
C ALA A 91 -26.42 -3.81 16.83
N LEU A 92 -25.47 -4.76 16.87
CA LEU A 92 -25.28 -5.66 18.00
C LEU A 92 -24.88 -4.90 19.28
N THR A 93 -23.94 -3.98 19.16
CA THR A 93 -23.48 -3.15 20.30
C THR A 93 -24.60 -2.27 20.84
N GLY A 94 -25.36 -1.62 19.94
CA GLY A 94 -26.49 -0.78 20.29
C GLY A 94 -27.60 -1.56 20.99
N SER A 95 -27.93 -2.74 20.47
CA SER A 95 -28.93 -3.64 21.08
C SER A 95 -28.49 -4.08 22.48
N LEU A 96 -27.22 -4.47 22.64
CA LEU A 96 -26.64 -4.85 23.93
C LEU A 96 -26.73 -3.71 24.95
N TYR A 97 -26.37 -2.49 24.54
CA TYR A 97 -26.47 -1.30 25.38
C TYR A 97 -27.92 -1.03 25.81
N LEU A 98 -28.87 -1.09 24.88
CA LEU A 98 -30.29 -0.88 25.15
C LEU A 98 -30.84 -1.91 26.14
N PHE A 99 -30.55 -3.20 25.92
CA PHE A 99 -30.99 -4.26 26.82
C PHE A 99 -30.45 -4.08 28.24
N ASN A 100 -29.17 -3.74 28.39
CA ASN A 100 -28.58 -3.47 29.71
C ASN A 100 -29.29 -2.29 30.40
N LYS A 101 -29.53 -1.19 29.67
CA LYS A 101 -30.24 -0.01 30.19
C LYS A 101 -31.69 -0.32 30.59
N TYR A 102 -32.37 -1.19 29.84
CA TYR A 102 -33.72 -1.63 30.17
C TYR A 102 -33.74 -2.50 31.42
N ILE A 103 -32.81 -3.44 31.54
CA ILE A 103 -32.65 -4.27 32.74
C ILE A 103 -32.41 -3.38 33.97
N GLU A 104 -31.54 -2.37 33.88
CA GLU A 104 -31.31 -1.42 34.98
C GLU A 104 -32.58 -0.67 35.39
N LYS A 105 -33.40 -0.22 34.42
CA LYS A 105 -34.68 0.43 34.71
C LYS A 105 -35.68 -0.52 35.39
N LEU A 106 -35.74 -1.77 34.95
CA LEU A 106 -36.66 -2.77 35.48
C LEU A 106 -36.27 -3.28 36.89
N LYS A 107 -35.00 -3.11 37.29
CA LYS A 107 -34.53 -3.41 38.66
C LYS A 107 -34.91 -2.34 39.68
N LYS A 108 -35.38 -1.16 39.26
CA LYS A 108 -35.80 -0.08 40.16
C LYS A 108 -37.15 -0.40 40.83
N PRO A 109 -37.42 0.15 42.03
CA PRO A 109 -38.72 0.01 42.67
C PRO A 109 -39.84 0.62 41.81
N ARG A 110 -40.99 -0.07 41.75
CA ARG A 110 -42.12 0.23 40.84
C ARG A 110 -41.69 0.28 39.37
N PRO A 111 -41.24 -0.85 38.80
CA PRO A 111 -40.82 -0.87 37.40
C PRO A 111 -42.00 -0.57 36.46
N CYS A 112 -41.70 0.08 35.34
CA CYS A 112 -42.60 0.28 34.22
C CYS A 112 -41.94 -0.22 32.94
N CYS A 113 -42.74 -0.55 31.92
CA CYS A 113 -42.24 -0.95 30.63
C CYS A 113 -41.33 0.14 30.03
N PRO A 114 -40.07 -0.16 29.68
CA PRO A 114 -39.12 0.86 29.20
C PRO A 114 -39.43 1.38 27.79
N LEU A 115 -40.35 0.72 27.06
CA LEU A 115 -40.79 1.11 25.72
C LEU A 115 -42.06 1.96 25.73
N CYS A 116 -43.09 1.52 26.47
CA CYS A 116 -44.41 2.17 26.47
C CYS A 116 -44.77 2.85 27.80
N THR A 117 -43.89 2.81 28.80
CA THR A 117 -44.02 3.43 30.14
C THR A 117 -45.18 2.94 31.01
N ARG A 118 -45.93 1.92 30.58
CA ARG A 118 -47.01 1.32 31.37
C ARG A 118 -46.46 0.60 32.60
N SER A 119 -47.15 0.74 33.74
CA SER A 119 -46.85 -0.01 34.96
C SER A 119 -47.13 -1.50 34.77
N PHE A 120 -46.30 -2.35 35.38
CA PHE A 120 -46.60 -3.77 35.47
C PHE A 120 -47.71 -4.02 36.49
N GLN A 121 -48.63 -4.93 36.16
CA GLN A 121 -49.75 -5.26 37.05
C GLN A 121 -49.28 -6.22 38.15
N GLU A 122 -48.33 -7.10 37.83
CA GLU A 122 -47.74 -8.04 38.76
C GLU A 122 -46.21 -7.87 38.79
N ALA A 123 -45.61 -8.04 39.98
CA ALA A 123 -44.15 -8.00 40.12
C ALA A 123 -43.45 -9.10 39.31
N GLN A 124 -44.15 -10.21 39.04
CA GLN A 124 -43.69 -11.32 38.23
C GLN A 124 -43.43 -10.92 36.77
N GLU A 125 -44.26 -10.04 36.19
CA GLU A 125 -44.12 -9.61 34.79
C GLU A 125 -42.79 -8.90 34.54
N ALA A 126 -42.39 -8.02 35.47
CA ALA A 126 -41.11 -7.32 35.40
C ALA A 126 -39.93 -8.30 35.50
N GLN A 127 -40.02 -9.33 36.34
CA GLN A 127 -38.98 -10.35 36.47
C GLN A 127 -38.87 -11.24 35.23
N THR A 128 -40.00 -11.65 34.64
CA THR A 128 -40.04 -12.41 33.39
C THR A 128 -39.41 -11.61 32.25
N LEU A 129 -39.75 -10.33 32.13
CA LEU A 129 -39.15 -9.45 31.12
C LEU A 129 -37.63 -9.28 31.32
N ILE A 130 -37.16 -9.15 32.56
CA ILE A 130 -35.71 -9.13 32.85
C ILE A 130 -35.05 -10.43 32.39
N ALA A 131 -35.64 -11.59 32.69
CA ALA A 131 -35.08 -12.88 32.31
C ALA A 131 -34.98 -13.03 30.78
N ASP A 132 -35.98 -12.57 30.05
CA ASP A 132 -35.98 -12.62 28.58
C ASP A 132 -34.98 -11.64 27.97
N LEU A 133 -34.89 -10.42 28.49
CA LEU A 133 -33.85 -9.46 28.07
C LEU A 133 -32.43 -9.98 28.36
N GLN A 134 -32.23 -10.69 29.48
CA GLN A 134 -30.94 -11.31 29.80
C GLN A 134 -30.60 -12.48 28.87
N LYS A 135 -31.58 -13.30 28.46
CA LYS A 135 -31.37 -14.34 27.44
C LYS A 135 -30.97 -13.71 26.09
N SER A 136 -31.67 -12.67 25.65
CA SER A 136 -31.35 -11.94 24.43
C SER A 136 -29.95 -11.30 24.49
N CYS A 137 -29.60 -10.71 25.62
CA CYS A 137 -28.28 -10.12 25.88
C CYS A 137 -27.14 -11.17 25.83
N LYS A 138 -27.36 -12.36 26.39
CA LYS A 138 -26.41 -13.49 26.28
C LYS A 138 -26.21 -13.92 24.83
N MET A 139 -27.28 -14.02 24.04
CA MET A 139 -27.19 -14.36 22.62
C MET A 139 -26.40 -13.31 21.84
N CYS A 140 -26.70 -12.02 22.02
CA CYS A 140 -25.92 -10.94 21.40
C CYS A 140 -24.44 -10.99 21.79
N ARG A 141 -24.11 -11.33 23.05
CA ARG A 141 -22.73 -11.44 23.53
C ARG A 141 -21.98 -12.64 22.94
N VAL A 142 -22.66 -13.77 22.73
CA VAL A 142 -22.07 -14.94 22.04
C VAL A 142 -21.80 -14.61 20.57
N LEU A 143 -22.73 -13.94 19.89
CA LEU A 143 -22.55 -13.51 18.50
C LEU A 143 -21.42 -12.49 18.37
N TRP A 144 -21.30 -11.56 19.32
CA TRP A 144 -20.18 -10.62 19.39
C TRP A 144 -18.83 -11.32 19.54
N ASN A 145 -18.71 -12.27 20.48
CA ASN A 145 -17.44 -12.95 20.71
C ASN A 145 -17.01 -13.78 19.51
N LYS A 146 -17.96 -14.39 18.79
CA LYS A 146 -17.69 -15.11 17.54
C LYS A 146 -17.25 -14.19 16.39
N SER A 147 -17.61 -12.91 16.42
CA SER A 147 -17.19 -11.94 15.40
C SER A 147 -15.79 -11.35 15.65
N GLN A 148 -15.11 -11.71 16.74
CA GLN A 148 -13.76 -11.25 17.10
C GLN A 148 -12.68 -12.33 16.91
N THR A 149 -13.07 -13.58 16.65
CA THR A 149 -12.21 -14.74 16.36
C THR A 149 -12.30 -15.10 14.89
#